data_AF-A0A0W0YU94-F1
#
_entry.id   AF-A0A0W0YU94-F1
#
_cell.length_a   1.000
_cell.length_b   1.000
_cell.length_c   1.000
_cell.angle_alpha   90.00
_cell.angle_beta   90.00
_cell.angle_gamma   90.00
#
_symmetry.space_group_name_H-M   'P 1'
#
loop_
_entity.id
_entity.type
_entity.pdbx_description
1 polymer ?
#
loop_
_entity_poly.entity_id
_entity_poly.type
_entity_poly.pdbx_seq_one_letter_code
_entity_poly.pdbx_strand_id
1 'polypeptide(L)'
;MYQYNPRLHVKIWLSNDPNVFMNLENQIRLLEMREKNPHDTVHLVYDSTLLTRAAVQSLYEFSKENTINLIDAHMINDKLELENEKKLFGFYNEEISNLNSGGNLGVASDILRWLSPIFKLGTYTDFDVPIDTTNTPSNISIESPLLLNIGSLKIGKKEFILANNDFVAIIDEVAAKKEIERVQNGLLATLTQYDTDFIEKTEKELMTDSFINRYIIKLMKNRSESLYISKSKEFISPNTPNSSLKIRAYIHEMMTNKVDYLNFKRISPEESSQNIIYRLRKELEMQLNLVKYLFFSKEYSLIKQTLEANDEKFLSYLMKKEHDLYLKSIVICTTGPIQIANSLFNDYVVPIDKFRREIQPLSFNYYGLQNTFRSQNSIPLHENVLGMLKFLGVEDGELNDSSWLNTGKELQASRIKQLALRQQELASSLPLSFSALKSNLETHLINSYHVENEINQETMKTLTLILNCFQESEFDILQFKKILLSIEHQSQDIYTYKLIENLKKLTHEAVIFSIAKGKKLKLAPHSSQPIQPTYNNIRSVKQYVHDLITWPK
;
A
#
# COMPACT_ATOMS: atom_id res chain seq x y z
N MET A 1 23.93 -13.78 14.27
CA MET A 1 22.95 -14.11 13.21
C MET A 1 21.60 -14.30 13.88
N TYR A 2 20.58 -13.61 13.38
CA TYR A 2 19.20 -13.69 13.86
C TYR A 2 18.38 -14.61 12.95
N GLN A 3 17.21 -15.04 13.43
CA GLN A 3 16.27 -15.87 12.66
C GLN A 3 15.00 -15.07 12.38
N TYR A 4 14.77 -14.75 11.11
CA TYR A 4 13.61 -14.00 10.66
C TYR A 4 12.52 -14.94 10.15
N ASN A 5 11.29 -14.78 10.65
CA ASN A 5 10.13 -15.52 10.19
C ASN A 5 9.25 -14.62 9.29
N PRO A 6 9.21 -14.86 7.96
CA PRO A 6 8.43 -14.05 7.03
C PRO A 6 6.93 -14.35 7.03
N ARG A 7 6.46 -15.31 7.86
CA ARG A 7 5.05 -15.75 7.92
C ARG A 7 4.23 -15.07 9.01
N LEU A 8 4.82 -14.08 9.69
CA LEU A 8 4.16 -13.27 10.71
C LEU A 8 3.93 -11.88 10.14
N HIS A 9 2.67 -11.51 9.96
CA HIS A 9 2.31 -10.26 9.29
C HIS A 9 1.50 -9.35 10.20
N VAL A 10 1.74 -8.06 10.06
CA VAL A 10 0.99 -6.99 10.70
C VAL A 10 0.49 -6.03 9.62
N LYS A 11 -0.82 -5.79 9.61
CA LYS A 11 -1.49 -4.78 8.80
C LYS A 11 -2.09 -3.73 9.73
N ILE A 12 -1.98 -2.46 9.39
CA ILE A 12 -2.59 -1.36 10.16
C ILE A 12 -3.64 -0.69 9.28
N TRP A 13 -4.87 -0.61 9.75
CA TRP A 13 -5.93 0.12 9.08
C TRP A 13 -6.73 0.97 10.07
N LEU A 14 -6.62 2.28 9.92
CA LEU A 14 -7.36 3.27 10.69
C LEU A 14 -8.41 3.87 9.77
N SER A 15 -9.70 3.63 10.04
CA SER A 15 -10.76 4.08 9.14
C SER A 15 -11.01 5.58 9.26
N ASN A 16 -11.23 6.24 8.13
CA ASN A 16 -11.73 7.61 8.06
C ASN A 16 -13.26 7.69 7.95
N ASP A 17 -13.96 6.55 7.83
CA ASP A 17 -15.42 6.45 7.82
C ASP A 17 -15.89 5.57 8.99
N PRO A 18 -16.58 6.13 9.99
CA PRO A 18 -17.04 5.36 11.15
C PRO A 18 -18.00 4.20 10.83
N ASN A 19 -18.63 4.21 9.66
CA ASN A 19 -19.58 3.17 9.26
C ASN A 19 -18.92 2.02 8.51
N VAL A 20 -17.66 2.18 8.09
CA VAL A 20 -16.94 1.21 7.26
C VAL A 20 -15.64 0.84 7.95
N PHE A 21 -15.53 -0.40 8.44
CA PHE A 21 -14.32 -0.85 9.14
C PHE A 21 -13.09 -0.84 8.23
N MET A 22 -13.27 -1.16 6.95
CA MET A 22 -12.25 -1.18 5.91
C MET A 22 -12.92 -1.07 4.55
N ASN A 23 -12.34 -0.30 3.64
CA ASN A 23 -12.89 -0.18 2.30
C ASN A 23 -12.78 -1.50 1.52
N LEU A 24 -13.57 -1.63 0.44
CA LEU A 24 -13.64 -2.86 -0.35
C LEU A 24 -12.29 -3.23 -0.99
N GLU A 25 -11.51 -2.26 -1.44
CA GLU A 25 -10.19 -2.48 -2.06
C GLU A 25 -9.22 -3.17 -1.10
N ASN A 26 -9.13 -2.67 0.14
CA ASN A 26 -8.22 -3.22 1.15
C ASN A 26 -8.75 -4.52 1.77
N GLN A 27 -10.07 -4.73 1.82
CA GLN A 27 -10.64 -6.05 2.12
C GLN A 27 -10.20 -7.09 1.08
N ILE A 28 -10.33 -6.77 -0.21
CA ILE A 28 -9.93 -7.66 -1.31
C ILE A 28 -8.41 -7.95 -1.23
N ARG A 29 -7.57 -6.93 -1.04
CA ARG A 29 -6.11 -7.11 -0.89
C ARG A 29 -5.74 -8.02 0.29
N LEU A 30 -6.42 -7.88 1.42
CA LEU A 30 -6.18 -8.71 2.59
C LEU A 30 -6.62 -10.17 2.36
N LEU A 31 -7.75 -10.37 1.69
CA LEU A 31 -8.22 -11.71 1.32
C LEU A 31 -7.32 -12.36 0.27
N GLU A 32 -6.85 -11.60 -0.72
CA GLU A 32 -5.86 -12.04 -1.71
C GLU A 32 -4.59 -12.55 -1.03
N MET A 33 -4.06 -11.78 -0.08
CA MET A 33 -2.90 -12.16 0.72
C MET A 33 -3.19 -13.42 1.54
N ARG A 34 -4.35 -13.50 2.21
CA ARG A 34 -4.75 -14.67 3.01
C ARG A 34 -4.92 -15.92 2.15
N GLU A 35 -5.49 -15.80 0.96
CA GLU A 35 -5.67 -16.91 0.02
C GLU A 35 -4.34 -17.46 -0.50
N LYS A 36 -3.37 -16.58 -0.79
CA LYS A 36 -2.01 -16.97 -1.17
C LYS A 36 -1.22 -17.58 -0.01
N ASN A 37 -1.45 -17.08 1.20
CA ASN A 37 -0.69 -17.45 2.39
C ASN A 37 -1.63 -18.00 3.49
N PRO A 38 -2.27 -19.17 3.28
CA PRO A 38 -3.35 -19.66 4.14
C PRO A 38 -2.89 -20.05 5.56
N HIS A 39 -1.61 -20.33 5.74
CA HIS A 39 -1.03 -20.78 7.01
C HIS A 39 -0.28 -19.69 7.78
N ASP A 40 -0.17 -18.49 7.20
CA ASP A 40 0.55 -17.40 7.82
C ASP A 40 -0.28 -16.74 8.94
N THR A 41 0.39 -16.19 9.94
CA THR A 41 -0.30 -15.42 10.99
C THR A 41 -0.48 -13.98 10.50
N VAL A 42 -1.71 -13.48 10.53
CA VAL A 42 -2.03 -12.12 10.12
C VAL A 42 -2.69 -11.39 11.28
N HIS A 43 -2.06 -10.31 11.73
CA HIS A 43 -2.60 -9.37 12.69
C HIS A 43 -3.12 -8.14 11.96
N LEU A 44 -4.32 -7.70 12.31
CA LEU A 44 -4.92 -6.46 11.81
C LEU A 44 -5.12 -5.51 12.99
N VAL A 45 -4.35 -4.43 12.97
CA VAL A 45 -4.45 -3.31 13.92
C VAL A 45 -5.51 -2.34 13.42
N TYR A 46 -6.46 -2.01 14.28
CA TYR A 46 -7.52 -1.04 14.03
C TYR A 46 -7.72 -0.18 15.28
N ASP A 47 -8.48 0.90 15.18
CA ASP A 47 -8.89 1.68 16.36
C ASP A 47 -10.41 1.64 16.51
N SER A 48 -10.90 1.08 17.61
CA SER A 48 -12.34 0.95 17.84
C SER A 48 -13.06 2.29 18.03
N THR A 49 -12.35 3.35 18.46
CA THR A 49 -12.93 4.69 18.67
C THR A 49 -13.25 5.40 17.36
N LEU A 50 -12.61 4.99 16.26
CA LEU A 50 -12.88 5.49 14.91
C LEU A 50 -14.15 4.87 14.29
N LEU A 51 -14.73 3.84 14.92
CA LEU A 51 -15.76 3.01 14.31
C LEU A 51 -17.05 2.98 15.13
N THR A 52 -18.17 2.86 14.42
CA THR A 52 -19.45 2.51 15.04
C THR A 52 -19.43 1.07 15.53
N ARG A 53 -20.28 0.75 16.53
CA ARG A 53 -20.45 -0.62 17.02
C ARG A 53 -20.79 -1.63 15.92
N ALA A 54 -21.58 -1.22 14.93
CA ALA A 54 -21.96 -2.07 13.79
C ALA A 54 -20.76 -2.37 12.88
N ALA A 55 -19.92 -1.37 12.59
CA ALA A 55 -18.69 -1.56 11.84
C ALA A 55 -17.71 -2.47 12.58
N VAL A 56 -17.54 -2.30 13.90
CA VAL A 56 -16.72 -3.17 14.74
C VAL A 56 -17.24 -4.62 14.73
N GLN A 57 -18.55 -4.83 14.85
CA GLN A 57 -19.14 -6.17 14.76
C GLN A 57 -18.87 -6.82 13.39
N SER A 58 -18.98 -6.03 12.31
CA SER A 58 -18.69 -6.50 10.95
C SER A 58 -17.22 -6.88 10.78
N LEU A 59 -16.30 -6.13 11.39
CA LEU A 59 -14.87 -6.44 11.43
C LEU A 59 -14.60 -7.76 12.17
N TYR A 60 -15.25 -8.00 13.31
CA TYR A 60 -15.12 -9.26 14.06
C TYR A 60 -15.58 -10.47 13.24
N GLU A 61 -16.71 -10.35 12.54
CA GLU A 61 -17.23 -11.39 11.65
C GLU A 61 -16.27 -11.67 10.50
N PHE A 62 -15.84 -10.61 9.80
CA PHE A 62 -14.85 -10.70 8.72
C PHE A 62 -13.56 -11.36 9.17
N SER A 63 -13.05 -10.99 10.35
CA SER A 63 -11.77 -11.48 10.86
C SER A 63 -11.85 -12.93 11.32
N LYS A 64 -12.97 -13.33 11.94
CA LYS A 64 -13.24 -14.72 12.32
C LYS A 64 -13.32 -15.64 11.10
N GLU A 65 -14.03 -15.20 10.05
CA GLU A 65 -14.18 -15.98 8.82
C GLU A 65 -12.85 -16.19 8.08
N ASN A 66 -11.91 -15.26 8.23
CA ASN A 66 -10.64 -15.26 7.49
C ASN A 66 -9.41 -15.52 8.36
N THR A 67 -9.61 -15.96 9.61
CA THR A 67 -8.53 -16.26 10.57
C THR A 67 -7.53 -15.10 10.68
N ILE A 68 -8.04 -13.92 11.03
CA ILE A 68 -7.27 -12.69 11.24
C ILE A 68 -7.33 -12.33 12.72
N ASN A 69 -6.17 -12.08 13.32
CA ASN A 69 -6.07 -11.68 14.72
C ASN A 69 -6.24 -10.16 14.82
N LEU A 70 -7.25 -9.70 15.55
CA LEU A 70 -7.52 -8.28 15.72
C LEU A 70 -6.75 -7.68 16.89
N ILE A 71 -6.18 -6.50 16.69
CA ILE A 71 -5.49 -5.70 17.71
C ILE A 71 -6.14 -4.32 17.75
N ASP A 72 -6.76 -3.96 18.87
CA ASP A 72 -7.33 -2.63 19.06
C ASP A 72 -6.26 -1.66 19.58
N ALA A 73 -5.87 -0.70 18.74
CA ALA A 73 -4.90 0.35 19.02
C ALA A 73 -5.32 1.19 20.24
N HIS A 74 -6.62 1.40 20.46
CA HIS A 74 -7.11 2.14 21.62
C HIS A 74 -6.73 1.46 22.95
N MET A 75 -6.58 0.14 22.95
CA MET A 75 -6.31 -0.67 24.14
C MET A 75 -4.82 -0.94 24.39
N ILE A 76 -3.91 -0.40 23.58
CA ILE A 76 -2.48 -0.73 23.72
C ILE A 76 -1.77 0.11 24.78
N ASN A 77 -2.35 1.24 25.23
CA ASN A 77 -1.73 2.16 26.17
C ASN A 77 -1.18 1.46 27.42
N ASP A 78 -1.98 0.57 28.01
CA ASP A 78 -1.64 -0.16 29.23
C ASP A 78 -0.55 -1.22 29.04
N LYS A 79 -0.21 -1.54 27.78
CA LYS A 79 0.83 -2.49 27.38
C LYS A 79 2.16 -1.83 27.04
N LEU A 80 2.22 -0.49 27.03
CA LEU A 80 3.44 0.25 26.71
C LEU A 80 4.32 0.33 27.96
N GLU A 81 5.51 -0.26 27.88
CA GLU A 81 6.46 -0.28 28.99
C GLU A 81 7.41 0.92 28.93
N LEU A 82 7.83 1.29 27.72
CA LEU A 82 8.85 2.32 27.49
C LEU A 82 8.26 3.73 27.49
N GLU A 83 8.97 4.67 28.09
CA GLU A 83 8.54 6.07 28.19
C GLU A 83 8.39 6.74 26.80
N ASN A 84 9.29 6.42 25.88
CA ASN A 84 9.20 6.93 24.51
C ASN A 84 7.97 6.42 23.78
N GLU A 85 7.60 5.15 23.99
CA GLU A 85 6.39 4.57 23.40
C GLU A 85 5.14 5.25 23.95
N LYS A 86 5.08 5.53 25.26
CA LYS A 86 3.96 6.26 25.87
C LYS A 86 3.82 7.66 25.30
N LYS A 87 4.93 8.38 25.12
CA LYS A 87 4.93 9.72 24.49
C LYS A 87 4.48 9.67 23.04
N LEU A 88 4.99 8.71 22.27
CA LEU A 88 4.56 8.49 20.88
C LEU A 88 3.08 8.15 20.80
N PHE A 89 2.58 7.33 21.72
CA PHE A 89 1.15 7.02 21.81
C PHE A 89 0.32 8.25 22.19
N GLY A 90 0.87 9.18 22.97
CA GLY A 90 0.31 10.52 23.17
C GLY A 90 0.09 11.26 21.84
N PHE A 91 1.12 11.33 21.00
CA PHE A 91 1.01 11.91 19.66
C PHE A 91 0.04 11.15 18.76
N TYR A 92 0.00 9.81 18.82
CA TYR A 92 -1.01 9.01 18.12
C TYR A 92 -2.42 9.47 18.49
N ASN A 93 -2.71 9.61 19.78
CA ASN A 93 -4.03 10.08 20.25
C ASN A 93 -4.32 11.51 19.76
N GLU A 94 -3.31 12.40 19.74
CA GLU A 94 -3.46 13.75 19.18
C GLU A 94 -3.81 13.71 17.68
N GLU A 95 -3.17 12.86 16.88
CA GLU A 95 -3.50 12.70 15.46
C GLU A 95 -4.94 12.22 15.27
N ILE A 96 -5.36 11.22 16.04
CA ILE A 96 -6.72 10.66 15.99
C ILE A 96 -7.78 11.69 16.43
N SER A 97 -7.54 12.46 17.48
CA SER A 97 -8.50 13.45 17.97
C SER A 97 -8.62 14.69 17.08
N ASN A 98 -7.67 14.92 16.17
CA ASN A 98 -7.57 16.13 15.35
C ASN A 98 -7.71 15.87 13.84
N LEU A 99 -8.37 14.78 13.41
CA LEU A 99 -8.49 14.45 11.97
C LEU A 99 -9.12 15.57 11.11
N ASN A 100 -9.91 16.46 11.69
CA ASN A 100 -10.50 17.63 11.01
C ASN A 100 -9.66 18.91 11.16
N SER A 101 -8.55 18.85 11.87
CA SER A 101 -7.73 20.00 12.29
C SER A 101 -6.23 19.68 12.24
N GLY A 102 -5.78 19.04 11.15
CA GLY A 102 -4.36 18.76 10.86
C GLY A 102 -3.86 17.36 11.26
N GLY A 103 -4.67 16.60 12.00
CA GLY A 103 -4.44 15.19 12.31
C GLY A 103 -4.42 14.32 11.06
N ASN A 104 -3.57 13.30 11.05
CA ASN A 104 -3.33 12.48 9.87
C ASN A 104 -3.21 10.98 10.20
N LEU A 105 -4.01 10.16 9.52
CA LEU A 105 -4.01 8.70 9.71
C LEU A 105 -2.71 8.02 9.25
N GLY A 106 -2.00 8.60 8.28
CA GLY A 106 -0.67 8.14 7.86
C GLY A 106 0.34 8.30 8.98
N VAL A 107 0.36 9.47 9.65
CA VAL A 107 1.21 9.73 10.82
C VAL A 107 0.85 8.80 11.97
N ALA A 108 -0.44 8.61 12.25
CA ALA A 108 -0.90 7.68 13.28
C ALA A 108 -0.44 6.23 12.99
N SER A 109 -0.57 5.76 11.75
CA SER A 109 -0.08 4.44 11.30
C SER A 109 1.45 4.31 11.40
N ASP A 110 2.18 5.37 11.01
CA ASP A 110 3.63 5.41 11.15
C ASP A 110 4.07 5.34 12.61
N ILE A 111 3.34 5.94 13.54
CA ILE A 111 3.64 5.82 14.98
C ILE A 111 3.42 4.38 15.46
N LEU A 112 2.27 3.80 15.15
CA LEU A 112 1.87 2.47 15.65
C LEU A 112 2.88 1.37 15.30
N ARG A 113 3.48 1.40 14.11
CA ARG A 113 4.45 0.36 13.68
C ARG A 113 5.78 0.38 14.46
N TRP A 114 6.02 1.40 15.29
CA TRP A 114 7.20 1.51 16.16
C TRP A 114 6.89 1.30 17.65
N LEU A 115 5.69 0.83 17.99
CA LEU A 115 5.31 0.47 19.35
C LEU A 115 5.44 -1.03 19.59
N SER A 116 6.03 -1.43 20.72
CA SER A 116 6.34 -2.81 21.05
C SER A 116 5.16 -3.78 21.01
N PRO A 117 3.92 -3.40 21.42
CA PRO A 117 2.78 -4.31 21.27
C PRO A 117 2.44 -4.63 19.81
N ILE A 118 2.93 -3.84 18.85
CA ILE A 118 2.67 -3.98 17.42
C ILE A 118 3.84 -4.64 16.71
N PHE A 119 5.06 -4.09 16.81
CA PHE A 119 6.20 -4.62 16.05
C PHE A 119 6.63 -6.03 16.50
N LYS A 120 6.30 -6.44 17.74
CA LYS A 120 6.56 -7.81 18.22
C LYS A 120 5.70 -8.88 17.54
N LEU A 121 4.64 -8.47 16.84
CA LEU A 121 3.70 -9.40 16.20
C LEU A 121 4.19 -9.92 14.84
N GLY A 122 5.22 -9.32 14.25
CA GLY A 122 5.80 -9.72 12.97
C GLY A 122 6.16 -8.53 12.07
N THR A 123 6.17 -8.77 10.77
CA THR A 123 6.51 -7.78 9.76
C THR A 123 5.30 -6.89 9.46
N TYR A 124 5.44 -5.60 9.75
CA TYR A 124 4.51 -4.59 9.26
C TYR A 124 4.59 -4.50 7.73
N THR A 125 3.44 -4.41 7.06
CA THR A 125 3.36 -4.20 5.62
C THR A 125 2.12 -3.35 5.28
N ASP A 126 2.24 -2.38 4.37
CA ASP A 126 1.10 -1.65 3.80
C ASP A 126 0.15 -2.61 3.05
N PHE A 127 -1.11 -2.23 2.87
CA PHE A 127 -2.11 -3.10 2.23
C PHE A 127 -1.84 -3.36 0.75
N ASP A 128 -1.22 -2.40 0.08
CA ASP A 128 -0.88 -2.45 -1.34
C ASP A 128 0.41 -3.21 -1.63
N VAL A 129 1.15 -3.67 -0.61
CA VAL A 129 2.31 -4.56 -0.76
C VAL A 129 1.83 -6.01 -0.93
N PRO A 130 1.96 -6.62 -2.13
CA PRO A 130 1.61 -8.01 -2.34
C PRO A 130 2.63 -8.92 -1.65
N ILE A 131 2.12 -9.93 -0.94
CA ILE A 131 2.93 -10.86 -0.16
C ILE A 131 2.73 -12.28 -0.64
N ASP A 132 3.83 -13.00 -0.83
CA ASP A 132 3.85 -14.39 -1.25
C ASP A 132 4.98 -15.16 -0.55
N THR A 133 4.62 -15.84 0.54
CA THR A 133 5.52 -16.64 1.36
C THR A 133 5.53 -18.12 0.97
N THR A 134 4.80 -18.51 -0.07
CA THR A 134 4.60 -19.93 -0.47
C THR A 134 5.93 -20.65 -0.70
N ASN A 135 6.87 -19.99 -1.37
CA ASN A 135 8.21 -20.51 -1.67
C ASN A 135 9.30 -19.97 -0.73
N THR A 136 8.89 -19.34 0.39
CA THR A 136 9.82 -18.72 1.33
C THR A 136 10.05 -19.65 2.54
N PRO A 137 11.32 -19.88 2.95
CA PRO A 137 11.63 -20.64 4.16
C PRO A 137 10.92 -20.08 5.40
N SER A 138 10.57 -20.94 6.34
CA SER A 138 9.93 -20.53 7.59
C SER A 138 10.84 -19.69 8.50
N ASN A 139 12.16 -19.87 8.38
CA ASN A 139 13.16 -19.04 9.04
C ASN A 139 14.28 -18.72 8.06
N ILE A 140 14.72 -17.47 8.07
CA ILE A 140 15.80 -16.95 7.24
C ILE A 140 16.88 -16.41 8.17
N SER A 141 18.11 -16.86 7.98
CA SER A 141 19.24 -16.34 8.74
C SER A 141 19.61 -14.95 8.25
N ILE A 142 19.64 -13.98 9.15
CA ILE A 142 19.96 -12.59 8.84
C ILE A 142 21.04 -12.04 9.77
N GLU A 143 21.69 -10.96 9.33
CA GLU A 143 22.81 -10.33 10.05
C GLU A 143 22.38 -9.14 10.91
N SER A 144 21.20 -8.57 10.64
CA SER A 144 20.65 -7.40 11.33
C SER A 144 19.45 -7.77 12.21
N PRO A 145 19.27 -7.14 13.40
CA PRO A 145 18.10 -7.38 14.24
C PRO A 145 16.84 -6.61 13.78
N LEU A 146 16.97 -5.82 12.73
CA LEU A 146 15.91 -5.00 12.12
C LEU A 146 16.04 -5.04 10.59
N LEU A 147 14.89 -5.10 9.90
CA LEU A 147 14.81 -5.02 8.44
C LEU A 147 13.84 -3.92 7.99
N LEU A 148 14.17 -3.26 6.89
CA LEU A 148 13.44 -2.16 6.26
C LEU A 148 13.44 -2.31 4.74
N ASN A 149 12.46 -1.71 4.08
CA ASN A 149 12.50 -1.51 2.63
C ASN A 149 13.58 -0.48 2.28
N ILE A 150 14.81 -0.93 2.01
CA ILE A 150 15.92 -0.05 1.64
C ILE A 150 16.36 -0.37 0.22
N GLY A 151 16.24 0.63 -0.65
CA GLY A 151 16.94 0.74 -1.93
C GLY A 151 18.09 1.74 -1.85
N SER A 152 18.86 1.86 -2.93
CA SER A 152 19.83 2.94 -3.03
C SER A 152 20.10 3.36 -4.46
N LEU A 153 20.45 4.63 -4.63
CA LEU A 153 20.97 5.18 -5.87
C LEU A 153 22.48 5.34 -5.77
N LYS A 154 23.20 4.64 -6.62
CA LYS A 154 24.66 4.72 -6.69
C LYS A 154 25.10 5.94 -7.48
N ILE A 155 25.88 6.80 -6.84
CA ILE A 155 26.40 8.04 -7.42
C ILE A 155 27.93 8.07 -7.22
N GLY A 156 28.66 7.55 -8.21
CA GLY A 156 30.12 7.46 -8.12
C GLY A 156 30.58 6.55 -6.97
N LYS A 157 31.23 7.14 -5.96
CA LYS A 157 31.70 6.45 -4.73
C LYS A 157 30.74 6.60 -3.55
N LYS A 158 29.60 7.27 -3.75
CA LYS A 158 28.56 7.47 -2.74
C LYS A 158 27.30 6.69 -3.11
N GLU A 159 26.48 6.43 -2.12
CA GLU A 159 25.16 5.82 -2.22
C GLU A 159 24.16 6.78 -1.57
N PHE A 160 23.11 7.14 -2.31
CA PHE A 160 21.95 7.85 -1.79
C PHE A 160 20.97 6.80 -1.26
N ILE A 161 20.63 6.88 0.02
CA ILE A 161 19.78 5.92 0.72
C ILE A 161 18.32 6.23 0.42
N LEU A 162 17.58 5.23 -0.04
CA LEU A 162 16.13 5.32 -0.24
C LEU A 162 15.46 4.29 0.65
N ALA A 163 15.19 4.70 1.89
CA ALA A 163 14.43 3.90 2.83
C ALA A 163 12.95 4.22 2.70
N ASN A 164 12.12 3.19 2.67
CA ASN A 164 10.67 3.25 2.79
C ASN A 164 10.21 2.49 4.03
N ASN A 165 9.08 2.92 4.59
CA ASN A 165 8.50 2.33 5.79
C ASN A 165 7.22 1.52 5.49
N ASP A 166 6.92 1.29 4.21
CA ASP A 166 5.82 0.45 3.71
C ASP A 166 5.95 -1.00 4.17
N PHE A 167 7.15 -1.47 4.53
CA PHE A 167 7.32 -2.65 5.35
C PHE A 167 8.56 -2.61 6.25
N VAL A 168 8.38 -3.09 7.49
CA VAL A 168 9.37 -3.03 8.58
C VAL A 168 9.27 -4.29 9.43
N ALA A 169 10.40 -4.87 9.82
CA ALA A 169 10.45 -5.97 10.79
C ALA A 169 11.48 -5.69 11.89
N ILE A 170 11.07 -5.86 13.14
CA ILE A 170 11.98 -5.94 14.30
C ILE A 170 12.08 -7.41 14.67
N ILE A 171 13.26 -8.01 14.46
CA ILE A 171 13.50 -9.44 14.61
C ILE A 171 13.92 -9.77 16.04
N ASP A 172 14.72 -8.89 16.64
CA ASP A 172 15.16 -9.02 18.03
C ASP A 172 15.12 -7.64 18.69
N GLU A 173 14.13 -7.41 19.56
CA GLU A 173 13.94 -6.13 20.26
C GLU A 173 15.14 -5.76 21.13
N VAL A 174 15.76 -6.74 21.78
CA VAL A 174 16.88 -6.49 22.71
C VAL A 174 18.10 -6.05 21.93
N ALA A 175 18.39 -6.72 20.81
CA ALA A 175 19.50 -6.38 19.95
C ALA A 175 19.27 -5.10 19.13
N ALA A 176 18.04 -4.85 18.67
CA ALA A 176 17.64 -3.65 17.92
C ALA A 176 17.32 -2.43 18.82
N LYS A 177 17.49 -2.54 20.14
CA LYS A 177 17.06 -1.51 21.10
C LYS A 177 17.57 -0.11 20.74
N LYS A 178 18.83 0.00 20.31
CA LYS A 178 19.44 1.29 19.96
C LYS A 178 18.80 1.90 18.71
N GLU A 179 18.55 1.07 17.71
CA GLU A 179 17.91 1.46 16.45
C GLU A 179 16.46 1.89 16.70
N ILE A 180 15.72 1.11 17.51
CA ILE A 180 14.35 1.43 17.93
C ILE A 180 14.31 2.76 18.67
N GLU A 181 15.16 2.95 19.69
CA GLU A 181 15.21 4.19 20.46
C GLU A 181 15.60 5.38 19.59
N ARG A 182 16.53 5.22 18.64
CA ARG A 182 16.90 6.27 17.68
C ARG A 182 15.71 6.71 16.84
N VAL A 183 14.97 5.75 16.27
CA VAL A 183 13.76 6.04 15.49
C VAL A 183 12.73 6.73 16.38
N GLN A 184 12.36 6.14 17.51
CA GLN A 184 11.36 6.70 18.40
C GLN A 184 11.71 8.12 18.86
N ASN A 185 12.97 8.38 19.24
CA ASN A 185 13.43 9.72 19.61
C ASN A 185 13.38 10.71 18.44
N GLY A 186 13.77 10.28 17.24
CA GLY A 186 13.69 11.09 16.03
C GLY A 186 12.25 11.47 15.70
N LEU A 187 11.33 10.51 15.76
CA LEU A 187 9.89 10.76 15.60
C LEU A 187 9.38 11.77 16.63
N LEU A 188 9.68 11.55 17.92
CA LEU A 188 9.27 12.45 19.00
C LEU A 188 9.78 13.89 18.80
N ALA A 189 11.05 14.04 18.39
CA ALA A 189 11.65 15.34 18.12
C ALA A 189 10.88 16.08 17.03
N THR A 190 10.67 15.45 15.87
CA THR A 190 10.01 16.10 14.73
C THR A 190 8.50 16.28 14.93
N LEU A 191 7.84 15.38 15.66
CA LEU A 191 6.42 15.55 16.05
C LEU A 191 6.24 16.77 16.95
N THR A 192 7.12 16.93 17.95
CA THR A 192 7.10 18.05 18.91
C THR A 192 7.45 19.37 18.24
N GLN A 193 8.49 19.36 17.41
CA GLN A 193 8.99 20.51 16.69
C GLN A 193 9.42 20.08 15.30
N TYR A 194 8.62 20.46 14.31
CA TYR A 194 8.92 20.09 12.94
C TYR A 194 10.17 20.82 12.47
N ASP A 195 11.18 20.05 12.09
CA ASP A 195 12.38 20.53 11.39
C ASP A 195 12.89 19.42 10.49
N THR A 196 13.53 19.80 9.40
CA THR A 196 14.14 18.89 8.44
C THR A 196 15.36 19.54 7.80
N ASP A 197 16.43 18.77 7.70
CA ASP A 197 17.69 19.15 7.07
C ASP A 197 17.96 18.35 5.78
N PHE A 198 16.93 17.66 5.28
CA PHE A 198 17.04 16.75 4.14
C PHE A 198 17.64 17.40 2.91
N ILE A 199 17.14 18.59 2.55
CA ILE A 199 17.60 19.32 1.36
C ILE A 199 19.03 19.80 1.56
N GLU A 200 19.32 20.40 2.71
CA GLU A 200 20.62 20.99 3.04
C GLU A 200 21.72 19.92 3.12
N LYS A 201 21.47 18.80 3.80
CA LYS A 201 22.42 17.68 3.89
C LYS A 201 22.64 17.02 2.53
N THR A 202 21.55 16.76 1.79
CA THR A 202 21.64 16.16 0.44
C THR A 202 22.45 17.05 -0.50
N GLU A 203 22.18 18.36 -0.52
CA GLU A 203 22.91 19.30 -1.36
C GLU A 203 24.38 19.38 -0.96
N LYS A 204 24.69 19.48 0.33
CA LYS A 204 26.06 19.51 0.83
C LYS A 204 26.86 18.28 0.38
N GLU A 205 26.28 17.09 0.50
CA GLU A 205 26.95 15.84 0.16
C GLU A 205 27.05 15.59 -1.35
N LEU A 206 26.10 16.08 -2.15
CA LEU A 206 26.11 15.88 -3.60
C LEU A 206 26.84 16.99 -4.36
N MET A 207 26.87 18.24 -3.86
CA MET A 207 27.55 19.38 -4.51
C MET A 207 29.08 19.29 -4.48
N THR A 208 29.63 18.47 -3.59
CA THR A 208 31.07 18.28 -3.40
C THR A 208 31.74 17.47 -4.51
N ASP A 209 30.97 16.71 -5.30
CA ASP A 209 31.50 15.81 -6.33
C ASP A 209 30.75 15.96 -7.67
N SER A 210 31.45 16.19 -8.78
CA SER A 210 30.97 15.98 -10.17
C SER A 210 29.80 16.83 -10.75
N PHE A 211 29.89 17.08 -12.07
CA PHE A 211 28.82 17.68 -12.91
C PHE A 211 27.51 16.87 -12.88
N ILE A 212 27.61 15.54 -12.79
CA ILE A 212 26.45 14.62 -12.78
C ILE A 212 25.61 14.84 -11.51
N ASN A 213 26.25 15.10 -10.37
CA ASN A 213 25.52 15.29 -9.10
C ASN A 213 24.75 16.60 -9.11
N ARG A 214 25.29 17.67 -9.73
CA ARG A 214 24.55 18.92 -9.93
C ARG A 214 23.30 18.73 -10.79
N TYR A 215 23.38 17.85 -11.79
CA TYR A 215 22.23 17.48 -12.61
C TYR A 215 21.19 16.68 -11.80
N ILE A 216 21.62 15.71 -10.98
CA ILE A 216 20.72 14.96 -10.08
C ILE A 216 20.03 15.89 -9.07
N ILE A 217 20.76 16.82 -8.44
CA ILE A 217 20.16 17.81 -7.54
C ILE A 217 19.13 18.65 -8.28
N LYS A 218 19.44 19.12 -9.50
CA LYS A 218 18.48 19.88 -10.32
C LYS A 218 17.22 19.06 -10.62
N LEU A 219 17.36 17.76 -10.88
CA LEU A 219 16.25 16.85 -11.08
C LEU A 219 15.43 16.63 -9.80
N MET A 220 16.08 16.44 -8.65
CA MET A 220 15.41 16.33 -7.34
C MET A 220 14.68 17.63 -6.99
N LYS A 221 15.26 18.80 -7.30
CA LYS A 221 14.61 20.11 -7.14
C LYS A 221 13.45 20.34 -8.10
N ASN A 222 13.45 19.70 -9.26
CA ASN A 222 12.33 19.73 -10.20
C ASN A 222 11.15 18.85 -9.74
N ARG A 223 11.32 18.05 -8.68
CA ARG A 223 10.23 17.33 -8.02
C ARG A 223 9.46 18.28 -7.11
N SER A 224 8.14 18.24 -7.23
CA SER A 224 7.25 19.09 -6.43
C SER A 224 7.45 18.87 -4.93
N GLU A 225 7.71 17.65 -4.47
CA GLU A 225 7.88 17.33 -3.05
C GLU A 225 9.13 17.99 -2.45
N SER A 226 10.29 17.95 -3.13
CA SER A 226 11.53 18.58 -2.61
C SER A 226 11.36 20.10 -2.42
N LEU A 227 10.64 20.75 -3.33
CA LEU A 227 10.31 22.16 -3.21
C LEU A 227 9.43 22.44 -1.98
N TYR A 228 8.45 21.59 -1.71
CA TYR A 228 7.50 21.78 -0.62
C TYR A 228 8.07 21.38 0.74
N ILE A 229 9.06 20.48 0.78
CA ILE A 229 9.91 20.28 1.97
C ILE A 229 10.59 21.61 2.33
N SER A 230 11.27 22.26 1.38
CA SER A 230 11.92 23.56 1.62
C SER A 230 10.91 24.63 2.07
N LYS A 231 9.77 24.77 1.37
CA LYS A 231 8.74 25.76 1.72
C LYS A 231 8.11 25.48 3.09
N SER A 232 7.92 24.21 3.46
CA SER A 232 7.33 23.85 4.77
C SER A 232 8.15 24.37 5.96
N LYS A 233 9.47 24.52 5.78
CA LYS A 233 10.38 25.07 6.78
C LYS A 233 10.22 26.58 6.97
N GLU A 234 9.80 27.29 5.94
CA GLU A 234 9.61 28.76 5.99
C GLU A 234 8.44 29.18 6.89
N PHE A 235 7.51 28.27 7.23
CA PHE A 235 6.41 28.53 8.15
C PHE A 235 6.82 28.46 9.64
N ILE A 236 8.08 28.14 9.92
CA ILE A 236 8.60 28.05 11.28
C ILE A 236 9.23 29.39 11.65
N SER A 237 8.55 30.17 12.50
CA SER A 237 9.21 31.31 13.14
C SER A 237 10.13 30.80 14.26
N PRO A 238 11.35 31.34 14.42
CA PRO A 238 12.32 30.90 15.44
C PRO A 238 11.80 30.95 16.89
N ASN A 239 10.71 31.69 17.13
CA ASN A 239 10.16 31.94 18.46
C ASN A 239 8.80 31.25 18.72
N THR A 240 8.32 30.38 17.84
CA THR A 240 7.05 29.65 18.01
C THR A 240 7.26 28.14 17.96
N PRO A 241 6.88 27.38 19.01
CA PRO A 241 6.86 25.93 18.95
C PRO A 241 5.79 25.47 17.95
N ASN A 242 6.23 25.07 16.76
CA ASN A 242 5.38 24.61 15.67
C ASN A 242 5.51 23.08 15.54
N SER A 243 4.64 22.35 16.24
CA SER A 243 4.51 20.90 16.06
C SER A 243 4.06 20.58 14.63
N SER A 244 4.41 19.39 14.15
CA SER A 244 4.04 18.97 12.79
C SER A 244 2.53 19.04 12.55
N LEU A 245 1.71 18.69 13.56
CA LEU A 245 0.26 18.79 13.54
C LEU A 245 -0.21 20.24 13.32
N LYS A 246 0.33 21.20 14.09
CA LYS A 246 -0.04 22.62 13.96
C LYS A 246 0.31 23.18 12.58
N ILE A 247 1.45 22.79 12.01
CA ILE A 247 1.82 23.20 10.66
C ILE A 247 0.83 22.62 9.64
N ARG A 248 0.48 21.33 9.74
CA ARG A 248 -0.54 20.73 8.86
C ARG A 248 -1.91 21.40 9.01
N ALA A 249 -2.30 21.76 10.24
CA ALA A 249 -3.54 22.48 10.51
C ALA A 249 -3.55 23.87 9.83
N TYR A 250 -2.47 24.63 9.98
CA TYR A 250 -2.29 25.93 9.33
C TYR A 250 -2.34 25.81 7.80
N ILE A 251 -1.62 24.84 7.23
CA ILE A 251 -1.67 24.58 5.78
C ILE A 251 -3.08 24.19 5.33
N HIS A 252 -3.80 23.38 6.09
CA HIS A 252 -5.17 23.01 5.75
C HIS A 252 -6.08 24.24 5.71
N GLU A 253 -5.97 25.13 6.68
CA GLU A 253 -6.72 26.39 6.71
C GLU A 253 -6.41 27.26 5.48
N MET A 254 -5.13 27.50 5.19
CA MET A 254 -4.71 28.36 4.09
C MET A 254 -5.06 27.81 2.70
N MET A 255 -5.16 26.49 2.55
CA MET A 255 -5.36 25.85 1.24
C MET A 255 -6.82 25.48 0.95
N THR A 256 -7.74 25.63 1.90
CA THR A 256 -9.16 25.28 1.71
C THR A 256 -10.05 26.49 1.41
N ASN A 257 -9.58 27.70 1.72
CA ASN A 257 -10.30 28.94 1.43
C ASN A 257 -9.54 29.77 0.37
N LYS A 258 -10.26 30.22 -0.67
CA LYS A 258 -9.67 30.99 -1.78
C LYS A 258 -9.08 32.33 -1.34
N VAL A 259 -9.73 33.02 -0.40
CA VAL A 259 -9.25 34.32 0.11
C VAL A 259 -7.97 34.11 0.90
N ASP A 260 -7.95 33.11 1.78
CA ASP A 260 -6.78 32.79 2.61
C ASP A 260 -5.63 32.29 1.73
N TYR A 261 -5.90 31.46 0.72
CA TYR A 261 -4.91 31.02 -0.24
C TYR A 261 -4.26 32.19 -1.00
N LEU A 262 -5.05 33.15 -1.47
CA LEU A 262 -4.52 34.32 -2.16
C LEU A 262 -3.73 35.22 -1.20
N ASN A 263 -4.19 35.40 0.03
CA ASN A 263 -3.45 36.14 1.05
C ASN A 263 -2.11 35.44 1.39
N PHE A 264 -2.13 34.12 1.52
CA PHE A 264 -0.96 33.28 1.75
C PHE A 264 0.06 33.37 0.60
N LYS A 265 -0.41 33.52 -0.64
CA LYS A 265 0.43 33.67 -1.83
C LYS A 265 0.91 35.09 -2.10
N ARG A 266 0.45 36.07 -1.32
CA ARG A 266 0.77 37.48 -1.52
C ARG A 266 2.22 37.77 -1.17
N ILE A 267 2.94 38.46 -2.06
CA ILE A 267 4.34 38.84 -1.82
C ILE A 267 4.52 40.31 -1.38
N SER A 268 3.53 41.17 -1.65
CA SER A 268 3.51 42.55 -1.14
C SER A 268 2.08 42.98 -0.78
N PRO A 269 1.90 43.89 0.20
CA PRO A 269 0.56 44.32 0.63
C PRO A 269 -0.33 44.88 -0.50
N GLU A 270 0.28 45.47 -1.52
CA GLU A 270 -0.38 46.13 -2.65
C GLU A 270 -0.71 45.18 -3.81
N GLU A 271 -0.28 43.92 -3.76
CA GLU A 271 -0.51 42.95 -4.82
C GLU A 271 -2.00 42.57 -4.92
N SER A 272 -2.63 42.91 -6.04
CA SER A 272 -4.03 42.57 -6.29
C SER A 272 -4.21 41.06 -6.52
N SER A 273 -5.40 40.53 -6.22
CA SER A 273 -5.74 39.12 -6.48
C SER A 273 -5.50 38.70 -7.94
N GLN A 274 -5.77 39.59 -8.90
CA GLN A 274 -5.54 39.33 -10.32
C GLN A 274 -4.04 39.16 -10.64
N ASN A 275 -3.19 39.99 -10.03
CA ASN A 275 -1.74 39.91 -10.22
C ASN A 275 -1.18 38.62 -9.59
N ILE A 276 -1.68 38.22 -8.43
CA ILE A 276 -1.33 36.95 -7.78
C ILE A 276 -1.67 35.78 -8.71
N ILE A 277 -2.90 35.73 -9.24
CA ILE A 277 -3.32 34.65 -10.16
C ILE A 277 -2.44 34.61 -11.42
N TYR A 278 -2.17 35.76 -12.02
CA TYR A 278 -1.32 35.86 -13.21
C TYR A 278 0.10 35.32 -12.94
N ARG A 279 0.68 35.67 -11.79
CA ARG A 279 2.00 35.17 -11.38
C ARG A 279 1.98 33.67 -11.14
N LEU A 280 0.98 33.14 -10.42
CA LEU A 280 0.84 31.71 -10.18
C LEU A 280 0.69 30.91 -11.48
N ARG A 281 0.00 31.46 -12.48
CA ARG A 281 -0.09 30.84 -13.83
C ARG A 281 1.28 30.75 -14.49
N LYS A 282 2.07 31.83 -14.45
CA LYS A 282 3.44 31.83 -14.99
C LYS A 282 4.35 30.84 -14.25
N GLU A 283 4.27 30.79 -12.92
CA GLU A 283 5.04 29.84 -12.12
C GLU A 283 4.70 28.39 -12.49
N LEU A 284 3.41 28.09 -12.73
CA LEU A 284 2.97 26.77 -13.17
C LEU A 284 3.41 26.46 -14.61
N GLU A 285 3.32 27.43 -15.52
CA GLU A 285 3.77 27.32 -16.91
C GLU A 285 5.27 27.01 -16.99
N MET A 286 6.09 27.62 -16.14
CA MET A 286 7.54 27.34 -16.06
C MET A 286 7.87 25.88 -15.69
N GLN A 287 6.93 25.12 -15.12
CA GLN A 287 7.13 23.68 -14.83
C GLN A 287 7.06 22.81 -16.09
N LEU A 288 6.50 23.32 -17.20
CA LEU A 288 6.39 22.60 -18.47
C LEU A 288 7.73 22.59 -19.21
N ASN A 289 8.58 21.61 -18.90
CA ASN A 289 9.87 21.42 -19.55
C ASN A 289 10.04 20.02 -20.16
N LEU A 290 11.13 19.80 -20.90
CA LEU A 290 11.39 18.53 -21.60
C LEU A 290 11.46 17.33 -20.64
N VAL A 291 12.03 17.48 -19.44
CA VAL A 291 12.09 16.40 -18.45
C VAL A 291 10.68 16.05 -17.98
N LYS A 292 9.86 17.06 -17.69
CA LYS A 292 8.44 16.89 -17.31
C LYS A 292 7.66 16.19 -18.43
N TYR A 293 7.88 16.58 -19.69
CA TYR A 293 7.24 15.95 -20.84
C TYR A 293 7.63 14.46 -21.00
N LEU A 294 8.92 14.14 -20.87
CA LEU A 294 9.44 12.79 -21.11
C LEU A 294 9.13 11.80 -19.98
N PHE A 295 9.19 12.26 -18.73
CA PHE A 295 9.10 11.37 -17.56
C PHE A 295 7.83 11.56 -16.73
N PHE A 296 7.07 12.64 -16.95
CA PHE A 296 5.87 13.02 -16.19
C PHE A 296 4.74 13.49 -17.13
N SER A 297 4.56 12.78 -18.25
CA SER A 297 3.73 13.21 -19.39
C SER A 297 2.25 13.47 -19.03
N LYS A 298 1.71 12.70 -18.07
CA LYS A 298 0.35 12.89 -17.56
C LYS A 298 0.25 14.19 -16.73
N GLU A 299 1.16 14.42 -15.79
CA GLU A 299 1.20 15.68 -15.03
C GLU A 299 1.43 16.88 -15.96
N TYR A 300 2.30 16.73 -16.97
CA TYR A 300 2.50 17.73 -18.01
C TYR A 300 1.18 18.08 -18.72
N SER A 301 0.41 17.05 -19.12
CA SER A 301 -0.88 17.23 -19.80
C SER A 301 -1.92 17.87 -18.89
N LEU A 302 -1.96 17.48 -17.62
CA LEU A 302 -2.85 18.05 -16.61
C LEU A 302 -2.55 19.53 -16.36
N ILE A 303 -1.27 19.89 -16.21
CA ILE A 303 -0.83 21.29 -16.06
C ILE A 303 -1.30 22.12 -17.26
N LYS A 304 -1.12 21.61 -18.49
CA LYS A 304 -1.55 22.31 -19.70
C LYS A 304 -3.06 22.57 -19.71
N GLN A 305 -3.87 21.55 -19.39
CA GLN A 305 -5.33 21.71 -19.30
C GLN A 305 -5.74 22.71 -18.22
N THR A 306 -5.07 22.70 -17.07
CA THR A 306 -5.35 23.64 -15.98
C THR A 306 -4.99 25.08 -16.36
N LEU A 307 -3.89 25.30 -17.09
CA LEU A 307 -3.49 26.63 -17.55
C LEU A 307 -4.53 27.24 -18.52
N GLU A 308 -5.24 26.41 -19.27
CA GLU A 308 -6.33 26.83 -20.17
C GLU A 308 -7.67 27.05 -19.45
N ALA A 309 -7.80 26.62 -18.19
CA ALA A 309 -9.03 26.75 -17.41
C ALA A 309 -9.24 28.18 -16.88
N ASN A 310 -10.49 28.51 -16.54
CA ASN A 310 -10.83 29.77 -15.88
C ASN A 310 -10.18 29.89 -14.49
N ASP A 311 -10.14 31.10 -13.93
CA ASP A 311 -9.43 31.38 -12.67
C ASP A 311 -9.97 30.58 -11.48
N GLU A 312 -11.26 30.27 -11.48
CA GLU A 312 -11.87 29.48 -10.41
C GLU A 312 -11.36 28.03 -10.43
N LYS A 313 -11.43 27.36 -11.59
CA LYS A 313 -10.91 26.00 -11.75
C LYS A 313 -9.40 25.93 -11.57
N PHE A 314 -8.68 26.93 -12.07
CA PHE A 314 -7.24 27.06 -11.91
C PHE A 314 -6.84 27.13 -10.43
N LEU A 315 -7.49 28.00 -9.66
CA LEU A 315 -7.21 28.15 -8.22
C LEU A 315 -7.60 26.90 -7.44
N SER A 316 -8.77 26.31 -7.69
CA SER A 316 -9.19 25.08 -7.02
C SER A 316 -8.20 23.93 -7.27
N TYR A 317 -7.67 23.82 -8.50
CA TYR A 317 -6.62 22.85 -8.81
C TYR A 317 -5.34 23.14 -8.01
N LEU A 318 -4.84 24.39 -8.04
CA LEU A 318 -3.60 24.74 -7.35
C LEU A 318 -3.73 24.53 -5.85
N MET A 319 -4.79 25.04 -5.23
CA MET A 319 -5.08 24.88 -3.80
C MET A 319 -5.00 23.41 -3.38
N LYS A 320 -5.68 22.53 -4.12
CA LYS A 320 -5.66 21.09 -3.85
C LYS A 320 -4.28 20.46 -4.07
N LYS A 321 -3.60 20.80 -5.18
CA LYS A 321 -2.26 20.28 -5.50
C LYS A 321 -1.25 20.69 -4.42
N GLU A 322 -1.25 21.96 -4.04
CA GLU A 322 -0.36 22.51 -3.02
C GLU A 322 -0.65 21.90 -1.64
N HIS A 323 -1.92 21.75 -1.27
CA HIS A 323 -2.34 21.11 -0.03
C HIS A 323 -1.76 19.70 0.09
N ASP A 324 -1.97 18.85 -0.92
CA ASP A 324 -1.45 17.48 -0.94
C ASP A 324 0.09 17.47 -0.89
N LEU A 325 0.77 18.35 -1.62
CA LEU A 325 2.24 18.43 -1.62
C LEU A 325 2.82 18.87 -0.28
N TYR A 326 2.23 19.85 0.40
CA TYR A 326 2.65 20.25 1.74
C TYR A 326 2.41 19.13 2.75
N LEU A 327 1.20 18.57 2.76
CA LEU A 327 0.88 17.46 3.67
C LEU A 327 1.85 16.31 3.46
N LYS A 328 2.08 15.90 2.21
CA LYS A 328 3.00 14.83 1.89
C LYS A 328 4.41 15.12 2.39
N SER A 329 4.92 16.31 2.10
CA SER A 329 6.26 16.74 2.49
C SER A 329 6.45 16.75 4.01
N ILE A 330 5.45 17.24 4.76
CA ILE A 330 5.49 17.27 6.23
C ILE A 330 5.45 15.85 6.79
N VAL A 331 4.54 14.98 6.32
CA VAL A 331 4.40 13.61 6.82
C VAL A 331 5.67 12.79 6.57
N ILE A 332 6.22 12.80 5.36
CA ILE A 332 7.43 12.01 5.04
C ILE A 332 8.65 12.47 5.85
N CYS A 333 8.72 13.74 6.23
CA CYS A 333 9.78 14.31 7.05
C CYS A 333 9.51 14.20 8.56
N THR A 334 8.29 13.86 8.99
CA THR A 334 7.94 13.76 10.42
C THR A 334 7.94 12.31 10.89
N THR A 335 7.28 11.42 10.17
CA THR A 335 7.12 10.01 10.57
C THR A 335 7.39 9.01 9.46
N GLY A 336 7.38 9.50 8.22
CA GLY A 336 7.59 8.68 7.05
C GLY A 336 9.07 8.45 6.70
N PRO A 337 9.34 8.05 5.44
CA PRO A 337 10.62 7.47 5.02
C PRO A 337 11.85 8.35 5.29
N ILE A 338 11.74 9.66 5.09
CA ILE A 338 12.88 10.58 5.27
C ILE A 338 13.26 10.66 6.75
N GLN A 339 12.29 10.72 7.66
CA GLN A 339 12.59 10.75 9.08
C GLN A 339 13.19 9.42 9.57
N ILE A 340 12.69 8.29 9.07
CA ILE A 340 13.24 6.96 9.42
C ILE A 340 14.70 6.86 8.98
N ALA A 341 15.01 7.26 7.73
CA ALA A 341 16.38 7.29 7.23
C ALA A 341 17.28 8.20 8.07
N ASN A 342 16.81 9.41 8.40
CA ASN A 342 17.56 10.35 9.23
C ASN A 342 17.84 9.78 10.62
N SER A 343 16.83 9.19 11.26
CA SER A 343 16.93 8.68 12.62
C SER A 343 17.90 7.51 12.72
N LEU A 344 17.91 6.62 11.72
CA LEU A 344 18.76 5.43 11.72
C LEU A 344 20.20 5.72 11.31
N PHE A 345 20.38 6.54 10.26
CA PHE A 345 21.67 6.69 9.58
C PHE A 345 22.34 8.04 9.83
N ASN A 346 21.58 9.03 10.33
CA ASN A 346 21.98 10.44 10.50
C ASN A 346 22.43 11.16 9.21
N ASP A 347 22.32 10.48 8.08
CA ASP A 347 22.76 10.90 6.75
C ASP A 347 21.83 10.29 5.69
N TYR A 348 21.72 10.95 4.55
CA TYR A 348 20.95 10.46 3.38
C TYR A 348 21.85 9.99 2.25
N VAL A 349 23.12 10.44 2.25
CA VAL A 349 24.12 10.11 1.26
C VAL A 349 25.38 9.69 1.98
N VAL A 350 25.86 8.49 1.70
CA VAL A 350 26.99 7.88 2.43
C VAL A 350 28.03 7.30 1.47
N PRO A 351 29.29 7.13 1.91
CA PRO A 351 30.27 6.36 1.15
C PRO A 351 29.80 4.91 0.91
N ILE A 352 30.11 4.35 -0.26
CA ILE A 352 29.69 3.00 -0.64
C ILE A 352 30.13 1.92 0.37
N ASP A 353 31.31 2.08 0.99
CA ASP A 353 31.83 1.13 1.98
C ASP A 353 31.08 1.21 3.32
N LYS A 354 30.58 2.39 3.69
CA LYS A 354 29.69 2.56 4.85
C LYS A 354 28.34 1.91 4.54
N PHE A 355 27.79 2.19 3.36
CA PHE A 355 26.52 1.60 2.91
C PHE A 355 26.53 0.07 2.97
N ARG A 356 27.52 -0.57 2.34
CA ARG A 356 27.61 -2.04 2.27
C ARG A 356 27.75 -2.72 3.63
N ARG A 357 28.44 -2.08 4.57
CA ARG A 357 28.73 -2.66 5.89
C ARG A 357 27.64 -2.39 6.92
N GLU A 358 27.06 -1.19 6.89
CA GLU A 358 26.20 -0.72 7.98
C GLU A 358 24.72 -0.61 7.58
N ILE A 359 24.39 -0.43 6.30
CA ILE A 359 23.02 -0.10 5.85
C ILE A 359 22.41 -1.24 5.05
N GLN A 360 23.16 -1.77 4.08
CA GLN A 360 22.71 -2.86 3.22
C GLN A 360 22.21 -4.10 4.01
N PRO A 361 22.85 -4.52 5.12
CA PRO A 361 22.36 -5.65 5.93
C PRO A 361 20.99 -5.42 6.62
N LEU A 362 20.50 -4.18 6.69
CA LEU A 362 19.14 -3.87 7.17
C LEU A 362 18.09 -3.93 6.04
N SER A 363 18.49 -4.14 4.79
CA SER A 363 17.56 -4.19 3.66
C SER A 363 16.97 -5.59 3.50
N PHE A 364 15.66 -5.70 3.31
CA PHE A 364 15.03 -6.94 2.83
C PHE A 364 15.64 -7.42 1.50
N ASN A 365 16.00 -6.50 0.61
CA ASN A 365 16.55 -6.82 -0.71
C ASN A 365 17.92 -7.51 -0.62
N TYR A 366 18.68 -7.28 0.46
CA TYR A 366 19.97 -7.93 0.68
C TYR A 366 19.82 -9.45 0.85
N TYR A 367 18.70 -9.90 1.43
CA TYR A 367 18.41 -11.32 1.69
C TYR A 367 17.55 -11.97 0.60
N GLY A 368 17.31 -11.31 -0.53
CA GLY A 368 16.50 -11.86 -1.61
C GLY A 368 14.99 -11.84 -1.36
N LEU A 369 14.53 -11.03 -0.39
CA LEU A 369 13.13 -11.01 0.05
C LEU A 369 12.19 -10.16 -0.82
N GLN A 370 12.69 -9.51 -1.88
CA GLN A 370 11.88 -8.71 -2.82
C GLN A 370 10.81 -9.53 -3.55
N ASN A 371 11.00 -10.85 -3.68
CA ASN A 371 10.01 -11.74 -4.29
C ASN A 371 8.90 -12.16 -3.30
N THR A 372 9.18 -12.06 -2.00
CA THR A 372 8.24 -12.33 -0.91
C THR A 372 7.41 -11.08 -0.60
N PHE A 373 8.06 -9.92 -0.53
CA PHE A 373 7.44 -8.61 -0.27
C PHE A 373 7.58 -7.74 -1.53
N ARG A 374 6.57 -7.77 -2.40
CA ARG A 374 6.65 -7.23 -3.76
C ARG A 374 6.25 -5.76 -3.83
N SER A 375 6.92 -4.90 -3.07
CA SER A 375 6.61 -3.47 -3.10
C SER A 375 7.06 -2.82 -4.41
N GLN A 376 6.11 -2.13 -5.04
CA GLN A 376 6.41 -1.26 -6.18
C GLN A 376 7.00 0.07 -5.73
N ASN A 377 6.76 0.47 -4.49
CA ASN A 377 7.40 1.60 -3.84
C ASN A 377 8.79 1.20 -3.31
N SER A 378 9.57 0.49 -4.11
CA SER A 378 10.96 0.17 -3.80
C SER A 378 11.81 0.32 -5.05
N ILE A 379 13.08 0.70 -4.87
CA ILE A 379 14.07 0.56 -5.91
C ILE A 379 15.12 -0.47 -5.49
N PRO A 380 15.77 -1.15 -6.46
CA PRO A 380 16.87 -2.04 -6.15
C PRO A 380 18.02 -1.33 -5.42
N LEU A 381 18.86 -2.12 -4.75
CA LEU A 381 20.14 -1.65 -4.22
C LEU A 381 21.08 -1.31 -5.38
N HIS A 382 21.82 -0.21 -5.26
CA HIS A 382 22.78 0.27 -6.25
C HIS A 382 22.18 0.64 -7.62
N GLU A 383 20.93 1.10 -7.64
CA GLU A 383 20.26 1.57 -8.85
C GLU A 383 21.00 2.78 -9.44
N ASN A 384 20.80 3.03 -10.74
CA ASN A 384 21.35 4.19 -11.42
C ASN A 384 20.31 5.32 -11.56
N VAL A 385 20.76 6.50 -11.99
CA VAL A 385 19.91 7.70 -12.11
C VAL A 385 18.73 7.48 -13.08
N LEU A 386 18.92 6.69 -14.14
CA LEU A 386 17.85 6.42 -15.10
C LEU A 386 16.77 5.51 -14.49
N GLY A 387 17.17 4.51 -13.70
CA GLY A 387 16.25 3.70 -12.92
C GLY A 387 15.47 4.55 -11.91
N MET A 388 16.16 5.45 -11.21
CA MET A 388 15.51 6.41 -10.31
C MET A 388 14.51 7.32 -11.03
N LEU A 389 14.83 7.85 -12.22
CA LEU A 389 13.91 8.70 -12.98
C LEU A 389 12.65 7.97 -13.44
N LYS A 390 12.78 6.70 -13.82
CA LYS A 390 11.60 5.87 -14.14
C LYS A 390 10.73 5.67 -12.91
N PHE A 391 11.33 5.38 -11.76
CA PHE A 391 10.62 5.23 -10.49
C PHE A 391 9.92 6.54 -10.05
N LEU A 392 10.62 7.66 -10.14
CA LEU A 392 10.08 8.97 -9.76
C LEU A 392 8.99 9.49 -10.70
N GLY A 393 8.97 9.03 -11.96
CA GLY A 393 7.98 9.44 -12.97
C GLY A 393 6.59 8.81 -12.81
N VAL A 394 6.44 7.87 -11.87
CA VAL A 394 5.18 7.17 -11.61
C VAL A 394 4.24 8.05 -10.77
N GLU A 395 2.93 7.99 -11.02
CA GLU A 395 1.97 8.89 -10.36
C GLU A 395 1.70 8.54 -8.89
N ASP A 396 1.24 9.52 -8.12
CA ASP A 396 0.68 9.28 -6.79
C ASP A 396 -0.55 8.39 -6.90
N GLY A 397 -0.65 7.36 -6.05
CA GLY A 397 -1.67 6.34 -6.16
C GLY A 397 -1.30 5.15 -7.06
N GLU A 398 -0.27 5.25 -7.90
CA GLU A 398 0.25 4.12 -8.70
C GLU A 398 1.29 3.29 -7.93
N LEU A 399 2.22 3.93 -7.19
CA LEU A 399 3.22 3.21 -6.38
C LEU A 399 2.79 2.90 -4.94
N ASN A 400 1.90 3.71 -4.37
CA ASN A 400 1.38 3.55 -3.01
C ASN A 400 -0.08 4.03 -2.93
N ASP A 401 -0.83 3.61 -1.91
CA ASP A 401 -2.26 3.90 -1.81
C ASP A 401 -2.57 5.39 -1.61
N SER A 402 -1.63 6.16 -1.05
CA SER A 402 -1.75 7.59 -0.71
C SER A 402 -3.10 7.97 -0.09
N SER A 403 -3.77 7.04 0.61
CA SER A 403 -5.19 7.18 1.00
C SER A 403 -5.42 8.26 2.07
N TRP A 404 -4.35 8.78 2.65
CA TRP A 404 -4.31 9.91 3.57
C TRP A 404 -4.19 11.28 2.86
N LEU A 405 -3.99 11.32 1.54
CA LEU A 405 -4.03 12.51 0.67
C LEU A 405 -5.38 12.63 -0.05
N ASN A 406 -5.76 13.83 -0.49
CA ASN A 406 -7.05 14.02 -1.18
C ASN A 406 -7.07 13.35 -2.56
N THR A 407 -6.00 13.50 -3.33
CA THR A 407 -5.83 12.82 -4.61
C THR A 407 -5.88 11.29 -4.49
N GLY A 408 -5.21 10.73 -3.47
CA GLY A 408 -5.26 9.29 -3.19
C GLY A 408 -6.67 8.79 -2.83
N LYS A 409 -7.42 9.54 -2.00
CA LYS A 409 -8.82 9.23 -1.67
C LYS A 409 -9.73 9.17 -2.90
N GLU A 410 -9.57 10.10 -3.84
CA GLU A 410 -10.35 10.13 -5.07
C GLU A 410 -10.03 8.95 -6.01
N LEU A 411 -8.74 8.63 -6.15
CA LEU A 411 -8.31 7.46 -6.91
C LEU A 411 -8.87 6.17 -6.30
N GLN A 412 -8.77 6.03 -4.98
CA GLN A 412 -9.31 4.90 -4.23
C GLN A 412 -10.84 4.81 -4.39
N ALA A 413 -11.57 5.92 -4.28
CA ALA A 413 -13.02 5.94 -4.48
C ALA A 413 -13.44 5.47 -5.89
N SER A 414 -12.69 5.87 -6.92
CA SER A 414 -12.89 5.40 -8.29
C SER A 414 -12.68 3.89 -8.42
N ARG A 415 -11.60 3.35 -7.83
CA ARG A 415 -11.31 1.91 -7.80
C ARG A 415 -12.37 1.13 -7.03
N ILE A 416 -12.76 1.58 -5.85
CA ILE A 416 -13.82 0.98 -5.03
C ILE A 416 -15.12 0.86 -5.82
N LYS A 417 -15.52 1.90 -6.58
CA LYS A 417 -16.72 1.85 -7.42
C LYS A 417 -16.63 0.75 -8.48
N GLN A 418 -15.48 0.59 -9.13
CA GLN A 418 -15.26 -0.47 -10.12
C GLN A 418 -15.26 -1.86 -9.49
N LEU A 419 -14.63 -2.01 -8.32
CA LEU A 419 -14.61 -3.26 -7.55
C LEU A 419 -16.02 -3.65 -7.08
N ALA A 420 -16.84 -2.70 -6.67
CA ALA A 420 -18.23 -2.95 -6.27
C ALA A 420 -19.10 -3.44 -7.45
N LEU A 421 -18.94 -2.83 -8.64
CA LEU A 421 -19.61 -3.31 -9.86
C LEU A 421 -19.19 -4.75 -10.19
N ARG A 422 -17.90 -5.07 -10.09
CA ARG A 422 -17.39 -6.43 -10.31
C ARG A 422 -17.92 -7.42 -9.28
N GLN A 423 -17.97 -7.02 -8.00
CA GLN A 423 -18.54 -7.84 -6.93
C GLN A 423 -20.01 -8.19 -7.22
N GLN A 424 -20.81 -7.22 -7.68
CA GLN A 424 -22.21 -7.43 -8.05
C GLN A 424 -22.37 -8.36 -9.27
N GLU A 425 -21.53 -8.18 -10.30
CA GLU A 425 -21.48 -9.04 -11.49
C GLU A 425 -21.14 -10.49 -11.09
N LEU A 426 -20.11 -10.67 -10.26
CA LEU A 426 -19.69 -11.98 -9.77
C LEU A 426 -20.77 -12.63 -8.88
N ALA A 427 -21.44 -11.86 -8.02
CA ALA A 427 -22.51 -12.37 -7.17
C ALA A 427 -23.67 -12.95 -8.00
N SER A 428 -23.88 -12.44 -9.22
CA SER A 428 -24.91 -12.93 -10.14
C SER A 428 -24.41 -14.09 -11.03
N SER A 429 -23.16 -14.04 -11.48
CA SER A 429 -22.60 -14.97 -12.47
C SER A 429 -21.95 -16.22 -11.87
N LEU A 430 -21.39 -16.15 -10.67
CA LEU A 430 -20.74 -17.30 -10.01
C LEU A 430 -21.73 -18.43 -9.72
N PRO A 431 -22.93 -18.20 -9.12
CA PRO A 431 -23.91 -19.26 -8.90
C PRO A 431 -24.26 -20.03 -10.18
N LEU A 432 -24.45 -19.31 -11.29
CA LEU A 432 -24.74 -19.90 -12.61
C LEU A 432 -23.55 -20.69 -13.16
N SER A 433 -22.33 -20.15 -13.02
CA SER A 433 -21.11 -20.79 -13.50
C SER A 433 -20.83 -22.11 -12.76
N PHE A 434 -21.02 -22.13 -11.44
CA PHE A 434 -20.88 -23.35 -10.65
C PHE A 434 -21.99 -24.36 -10.96
N SER A 435 -23.25 -23.93 -11.13
CA SER A 435 -24.33 -24.83 -11.57
C SER A 435 -24.03 -25.46 -12.93
N ALA A 436 -23.53 -24.69 -13.90
CA ALA A 436 -23.16 -25.19 -15.22
C ALA A 436 -21.99 -26.19 -15.15
N LEU A 437 -20.97 -25.92 -14.32
CA LEU A 437 -19.86 -26.86 -14.10
C LEU A 437 -20.34 -28.16 -13.46
N LYS A 438 -21.24 -28.09 -12.46
CA LYS A 438 -21.87 -29.27 -11.84
C LYS A 438 -22.59 -30.12 -12.90
N SER A 439 -23.47 -29.52 -13.69
CA SER A 439 -24.23 -30.25 -14.72
C SER A 439 -23.33 -30.83 -15.82
N ASN A 440 -22.29 -30.11 -16.23
CA ASN A 440 -21.32 -30.63 -17.19
C ASN A 440 -20.52 -31.82 -16.63
N LEU A 441 -20.15 -31.76 -15.34
CA LEU A 441 -19.44 -32.83 -14.65
C LEU A 441 -20.32 -34.08 -14.49
N GLU A 442 -21.58 -33.90 -14.07
CA GLU A 442 -22.57 -34.99 -13.98
C GLU A 442 -22.80 -35.66 -15.34
N THR A 443 -22.98 -34.86 -16.39
CA THR A 443 -23.16 -35.35 -17.77
C THR A 443 -21.92 -36.12 -18.25
N HIS A 444 -20.73 -35.61 -17.97
CA HIS A 444 -19.48 -36.26 -18.36
C HIS A 444 -19.33 -37.61 -17.65
N LEU A 445 -19.59 -37.67 -16.34
CA LEU A 445 -19.56 -38.91 -15.58
C LEU A 445 -20.53 -39.96 -16.14
N ILE A 446 -21.79 -39.57 -16.41
CA ILE A 446 -22.80 -40.47 -17.01
C ILE A 446 -22.32 -41.03 -18.35
N ASN A 447 -21.84 -40.17 -19.25
CA ASN A 447 -21.37 -40.60 -20.57
C ASN A 447 -20.14 -41.50 -20.50
N SER A 448 -19.24 -41.26 -19.54
CA SER A 448 -18.04 -42.07 -19.33
C SER A 448 -18.35 -43.46 -18.75
N TYR A 449 -19.42 -43.63 -17.96
CA TYR A 449 -19.86 -44.96 -17.51
C TYR A 449 -20.43 -45.84 -18.65
N HIS A 450 -20.87 -45.24 -19.76
CA HIS A 450 -21.42 -45.96 -20.91
C HIS A 450 -20.37 -46.43 -21.93
N VAL A 451 -19.12 -45.99 -21.81
CA VAL A 451 -18.02 -46.40 -22.70
C VAL A 451 -17.07 -47.31 -21.91
N GLU A 452 -17.14 -48.62 -22.13
CA GLU A 452 -16.20 -49.59 -21.55
C GLU A 452 -14.79 -49.36 -22.13
N ASN A 453 -13.99 -48.55 -21.44
CA ASN A 453 -12.55 -48.51 -21.64
C ASN A 453 -11.85 -48.45 -20.27
N GLU A 454 -10.75 -49.18 -20.14
CA GLU A 454 -9.89 -49.23 -18.94
C GLU A 454 -9.24 -47.88 -18.59
N ILE A 455 -9.36 -46.89 -19.49
CA ILE A 455 -9.06 -45.47 -19.28
C ILE A 455 -10.26 -44.86 -18.51
N ASN A 456 -10.25 -44.55 -17.22
CA ASN A 456 -9.16 -44.38 -16.28
C ASN A 456 -9.81 -44.31 -14.88
N GLN A 457 -9.79 -45.39 -14.09
CA GLN A 457 -10.49 -45.44 -12.78
C GLN A 457 -10.06 -44.30 -11.84
N GLU A 458 -8.83 -43.82 -11.97
CA GLU A 458 -8.27 -42.71 -11.19
C GLU A 458 -8.88 -41.34 -11.58
N THR A 459 -9.10 -41.09 -12.88
CA THR A 459 -9.82 -39.91 -13.36
C THR A 459 -11.26 -39.92 -12.83
N MET A 460 -11.97 -41.06 -12.91
CA MET A 460 -13.35 -41.15 -12.40
C MET A 460 -13.44 -40.93 -10.89
N LYS A 461 -12.48 -41.45 -10.12
CA LYS A 461 -12.34 -41.16 -8.69
C LYS A 461 -12.13 -39.67 -8.43
N THR A 462 -11.23 -39.03 -9.19
CA THR A 462 -10.95 -37.59 -9.08
C THR A 462 -12.19 -36.74 -9.36
N LEU A 463 -12.87 -37.01 -10.47
CA LEU A 463 -14.10 -36.31 -10.86
C LEU A 463 -15.23 -36.49 -9.85
N THR A 464 -15.35 -37.68 -9.26
CA THR A 464 -16.33 -37.97 -8.20
C THR A 464 -15.99 -37.21 -6.91
N LEU A 465 -14.71 -37.11 -6.53
CA LEU A 465 -14.28 -36.29 -5.39
C LEU A 465 -14.62 -34.81 -5.60
N ILE A 466 -14.41 -34.29 -6.81
CA ILE A 466 -14.80 -32.92 -7.17
C ILE A 466 -16.33 -32.76 -7.10
N LEU A 467 -17.09 -33.71 -7.65
CA LEU A 467 -18.55 -33.67 -7.62
C LEU A 467 -19.08 -33.64 -6.17
N ASN A 468 -18.45 -34.38 -5.26
CA ASN A 468 -18.82 -34.40 -3.84
C ASN A 468 -18.61 -33.06 -3.11
N CYS A 469 -17.93 -32.09 -3.72
CA CYS A 469 -17.86 -30.71 -3.20
C CYS A 469 -19.14 -29.92 -3.50
N PHE A 470 -19.98 -30.39 -4.42
CA PHE A 470 -21.31 -29.84 -4.69
C PHE A 470 -22.34 -30.53 -3.77
N GLN A 471 -22.63 -29.90 -2.64
CA GLN A 471 -23.77 -30.25 -1.78
C GLN A 471 -25.06 -29.72 -2.43
N GLU A 472 -26.23 -30.31 -2.15
CA GLU A 472 -27.50 -30.13 -2.90
C GLU A 472 -27.67 -28.79 -3.62
N SER A 473 -27.56 -27.67 -2.90
CA SER A 473 -27.68 -26.30 -3.42
C SER A 473 -26.44 -25.41 -3.20
N GLU A 474 -25.30 -25.98 -2.80
CA GLU A 474 -24.10 -25.22 -2.44
C GLU A 474 -22.80 -25.90 -2.91
N PHE A 475 -21.78 -25.10 -3.22
CA PHE A 475 -20.42 -25.57 -3.44
C PHE A 475 -19.56 -25.28 -2.21
N ASP A 476 -18.92 -26.30 -1.66
CA ASP A 476 -18.03 -26.20 -0.49
C ASP A 476 -16.58 -25.95 -0.93
N ILE A 477 -16.13 -24.70 -0.75
CA ILE A 477 -14.79 -24.26 -1.17
C ILE A 477 -13.71 -24.91 -0.31
N LEU A 478 -13.95 -25.10 0.98
CA LEU A 478 -12.96 -25.70 1.89
C LEU A 478 -12.75 -27.17 1.57
N GLN A 479 -13.84 -27.90 1.29
CA GLN A 479 -13.77 -29.28 0.84
C GLN A 479 -13.00 -29.38 -0.48
N PHE A 480 -13.29 -28.50 -1.45
CA PHE A 480 -12.57 -28.45 -2.72
C PHE A 480 -11.07 -28.20 -2.54
N LYS A 481 -10.69 -27.20 -1.73
CA LYS A 481 -9.27 -26.93 -1.43
C LYS A 481 -8.57 -28.11 -0.76
N LYS A 482 -9.27 -28.83 0.12
CA LYS A 482 -8.72 -30.01 0.79
C LYS A 482 -8.45 -31.15 -0.20
N ILE A 483 -9.38 -31.44 -1.11
CA ILE A 483 -9.17 -32.51 -2.10
C ILE A 483 -8.12 -32.11 -3.15
N LEU A 484 -7.98 -30.81 -3.45
CA LEU A 484 -7.03 -30.32 -4.44
C LEU A 484 -5.59 -30.77 -4.13
N LEU A 485 -5.21 -30.73 -2.85
CA LEU A 485 -3.92 -31.21 -2.35
C LEU A 485 -3.60 -32.67 -2.72
N SER A 486 -4.63 -33.50 -2.91
CA SER A 486 -4.48 -34.91 -3.27
C SER A 486 -4.53 -35.20 -4.77
N ILE A 487 -5.15 -34.33 -5.59
CA ILE A 487 -5.47 -34.64 -7.00
C ILE A 487 -4.67 -33.82 -8.02
N GLU A 488 -4.00 -32.74 -7.59
CA GLU A 488 -3.32 -31.79 -8.49
C GLU A 488 -2.17 -32.42 -9.27
N HIS A 489 -1.47 -33.40 -8.69
CA HIS A 489 -0.37 -34.11 -9.36
C HIS A 489 -0.80 -35.33 -10.19
N GLN A 490 -2.06 -35.74 -10.08
CA GLN A 490 -2.59 -36.96 -10.72
C GLN A 490 -3.33 -36.68 -12.05
N SER A 491 -3.72 -35.43 -12.28
CA SER A 491 -4.62 -35.06 -13.37
C SER A 491 -3.85 -34.82 -14.68
N GLN A 492 -3.64 -35.89 -15.48
CA GLN A 492 -3.03 -35.79 -16.81
C GLN A 492 -4.05 -35.54 -17.93
N ASP A 493 -5.33 -35.79 -17.70
CA ASP A 493 -6.35 -35.61 -18.73
C ASP A 493 -6.79 -34.15 -18.86
N ILE A 494 -6.95 -33.72 -20.13
CA ILE A 494 -7.21 -32.32 -20.50
C ILE A 494 -8.52 -31.80 -19.88
N TYR A 495 -9.54 -32.66 -19.75
CA TYR A 495 -10.85 -32.27 -19.23
C TYR A 495 -10.76 -31.97 -17.73
N THR A 496 -10.25 -32.91 -16.93
CA THR A 496 -10.08 -32.76 -15.47
C THR A 496 -9.16 -31.60 -15.13
N TYR A 497 -8.04 -31.46 -15.85
CA TYR A 497 -7.16 -30.31 -15.68
C TYR A 497 -7.89 -28.99 -15.90
N LYS A 498 -8.63 -28.85 -17.01
CA LYS A 498 -9.41 -27.64 -17.31
C LYS A 498 -10.52 -27.39 -16.28
N LEU A 499 -11.18 -28.44 -15.79
CA LEU A 499 -12.19 -28.34 -14.74
C LEU A 499 -11.57 -27.81 -13.43
N ILE A 500 -10.45 -28.39 -13.00
CA ILE A 500 -9.72 -27.96 -11.80
C ILE A 500 -9.29 -26.51 -11.91
N GLU A 501 -8.69 -26.10 -13.02
CA GLU A 501 -8.26 -24.71 -13.23
C GLU A 501 -9.44 -23.72 -13.25
N ASN A 502 -10.57 -24.11 -13.85
CA ASN A 502 -11.78 -23.30 -13.81
C ASN A 502 -12.32 -23.16 -12.37
N LEU A 503 -12.40 -24.26 -11.62
CA LEU A 503 -12.87 -24.23 -10.23
C LEU A 503 -11.92 -23.44 -9.33
N LYS A 504 -10.59 -23.59 -9.46
CA LYS A 504 -9.60 -22.75 -8.75
C LYS A 504 -9.85 -21.27 -9.00
N LYS A 505 -10.01 -20.87 -10.27
CA LYS A 505 -10.27 -19.48 -10.63
C LYS A 505 -11.58 -18.96 -10.02
N LEU A 506 -12.68 -19.70 -10.18
CA LEU A 506 -13.99 -19.26 -9.70
C LEU A 506 -14.07 -19.25 -8.18
N THR A 507 -13.46 -20.22 -7.50
CA THR A 507 -13.39 -20.26 -6.02
C THR A 507 -12.55 -19.11 -5.49
N HIS A 508 -11.42 -18.81 -6.12
CA HIS A 508 -10.61 -17.65 -5.80
C HIS A 508 -11.40 -16.35 -5.93
N GLU A 509 -12.06 -16.11 -7.07
CA GLU A 509 -12.92 -14.93 -7.28
C GLU A 509 -14.05 -14.87 -6.23
N ALA A 510 -14.68 -16.00 -5.90
CA ALA A 510 -15.75 -16.07 -4.90
C ALA A 510 -15.26 -15.69 -3.48
N VAL A 511 -14.03 -16.07 -3.13
CA VAL A 511 -13.45 -15.78 -1.81
C VAL A 511 -12.97 -14.34 -1.72
N ILE A 512 -12.14 -13.86 -2.65
CA ILE A 512 -11.53 -12.53 -2.52
C ILE A 512 -12.56 -11.39 -2.60
N PHE A 513 -13.67 -11.61 -3.31
CA PHE A 513 -14.80 -10.67 -3.36
C PHE A 513 -15.86 -10.92 -2.27
N SER A 514 -15.58 -11.78 -1.28
CA SER A 514 -16.49 -12.08 -0.15
C SER A 514 -17.90 -12.51 -0.57
N ILE A 515 -18.02 -13.24 -1.68
CA ILE A 515 -19.31 -13.74 -2.20
C ILE A 515 -19.69 -15.05 -1.53
N ALA A 516 -18.70 -15.90 -1.25
CA ALA A 516 -18.90 -17.19 -0.59
C ALA A 516 -18.86 -17.06 0.94
N LYS A 517 -20.01 -16.80 1.57
CA LYS A 517 -20.13 -16.72 3.03
C LYS A 517 -19.86 -18.07 3.69
N GLY A 518 -19.07 -18.07 4.75
CA GLY A 518 -18.66 -19.31 5.44
C GLY A 518 -17.90 -20.26 4.51
N LYS A 519 -17.27 -19.72 3.45
CA LYS A 519 -16.58 -20.46 2.40
C LYS A 519 -17.49 -21.45 1.63
N LYS A 520 -18.78 -21.13 1.56
CA LYS A 520 -19.76 -21.84 0.74
C LYS A 520 -20.40 -20.91 -0.27
N LEU A 521 -20.57 -21.39 -1.51
CA LEU A 521 -21.22 -20.64 -2.57
C LEU A 521 -22.57 -21.27 -2.89
N LYS A 522 -23.65 -20.48 -2.82
CA LYS A 522 -24.98 -20.94 -3.25
C LYS A 522 -25.03 -21.10 -4.76
N LEU A 523 -25.60 -22.21 -5.21
CA LEU A 523 -25.82 -22.52 -6.62
C LEU A 523 -27.11 -21.87 -7.11
N ALA A 524 -27.16 -21.53 -8.40
CA ALA A 524 -28.41 -21.11 -9.02
C ALA A 524 -29.36 -22.31 -9.11
N PRO A 525 -30.67 -22.14 -8.82
CA PRO A 525 -31.66 -23.19 -9.06
C PRO A 525 -31.63 -23.59 -10.54
N HIS A 526 -31.69 -24.90 -10.83
CA HIS A 526 -31.51 -25.48 -12.17
C HIS A 526 -32.20 -24.64 -13.25
N SER A 527 -31.42 -23.90 -14.03
CA SER A 527 -31.86 -23.31 -15.29
C SER A 527 -31.30 -24.14 -16.44
N SER A 528 -32.21 -24.71 -17.23
CA SER A 528 -31.95 -25.57 -18.37
C SER A 528 -31.49 -24.80 -19.61
N GLN A 529 -30.74 -23.71 -19.44
CA GLN A 529 -30.17 -22.95 -20.56
C GLN A 529 -28.66 -23.12 -20.64
N PRO A 530 -28.12 -23.63 -21.76
CA PRO A 530 -26.68 -23.64 -21.98
C PRO A 530 -26.20 -22.19 -22.11
N ILE A 531 -25.41 -21.73 -21.15
CA ILE A 531 -24.73 -20.44 -21.25
C ILE A 531 -23.61 -20.62 -22.28
N GLN A 532 -23.76 -20.01 -23.46
CA GLN A 532 -22.64 -19.85 -24.37
C GLN A 532 -21.53 -19.07 -23.64
N PRO A 533 -20.27 -19.52 -23.69
CA PRO A 533 -19.16 -18.76 -23.17
C PRO A 533 -19.07 -17.47 -23.99
N THR A 534 -19.50 -16.34 -23.43
CA THR A 534 -19.19 -15.00 -23.95
C THR A 534 -17.72 -14.68 -23.65
N TYR A 535 -16.82 -15.52 -24.15
CA TYR A 535 -15.40 -15.24 -24.29
C TYR A 535 -15.17 -14.71 -25.71
N ASN A 536 -15.75 -13.56 -26.06
CA ASN A 536 -15.34 -12.78 -27.23
C ASN A 536 -15.89 -11.35 -27.07
N ASN A 537 -15.00 -10.36 -27.19
CA ASN A 537 -15.24 -8.90 -27.09
C ASN A 537 -15.21 -8.22 -25.72
N ILE A 538 -14.31 -8.64 -24.84
CA ILE A 538 -13.77 -7.71 -23.82
C ILE A 538 -12.26 -7.83 -23.86
N ARG A 539 -11.60 -6.83 -24.45
CA ARG A 539 -10.18 -6.52 -24.19
C ARG A 539 -10.03 -6.57 -22.66
N SER A 540 -9.23 -7.53 -22.19
CA SER A 540 -9.41 -8.19 -20.90
C SER A 540 -9.52 -7.25 -19.70
N VAL A 541 -10.73 -7.17 -19.13
CA VAL A 541 -10.95 -6.77 -17.73
C VAL A 541 -10.14 -7.67 -16.77
N LYS A 542 -9.80 -8.89 -17.20
CA LYS A 542 -8.81 -9.78 -16.56
C LYS A 542 -7.41 -9.18 -16.48
N GLN A 543 -7.02 -8.37 -17.48
CA GLN A 543 -5.75 -7.66 -17.51
C GLN A 543 -5.86 -6.39 -16.69
N TYR A 544 -7.01 -5.70 -16.71
CA TYR A 544 -7.25 -4.50 -15.90
C TYR A 544 -7.46 -4.74 -14.39
N VAL A 545 -8.03 -5.89 -13.97
CA VAL A 545 -8.17 -6.29 -12.55
C VAL A 545 -6.88 -6.97 -12.06
N HIS A 546 -6.18 -7.72 -12.93
CA HIS A 546 -4.80 -8.11 -12.67
C HIS A 546 -3.96 -6.85 -12.51
N ASP A 547 -4.12 -5.82 -13.33
CA ASP A 547 -3.44 -4.54 -13.16
C ASP A 547 -3.90 -3.89 -11.84
N LEU A 548 -5.18 -3.76 -11.52
CA LEU A 548 -5.64 -3.10 -10.27
C LEU A 548 -5.26 -3.80 -8.94
N ILE A 549 -5.18 -5.13 -8.92
CA ILE A 549 -4.97 -5.95 -7.69
C ILE A 549 -3.55 -6.56 -7.64
N THR A 550 -2.89 -6.71 -8.78
CA THR A 550 -1.56 -7.30 -8.94
C THR A 550 -0.83 -6.61 -10.08
N TRP A 551 -0.48 -5.34 -9.92
CA TRP A 551 0.20 -4.58 -10.97
C TRP A 551 1.45 -5.36 -11.48
N PRO A 552 1.65 -5.46 -12.81
CA PRO A 552 2.36 -6.55 -13.48
C PRO A 552 3.90 -6.53 -13.30
N LYS A 553 4.51 -7.68 -13.63
CA LYS A 553 5.96 -7.97 -13.62
C LYS A 553 6.83 -6.95 -14.34
#